data_AF-A0A7K9EMY1-F1
#
_entry.id   AF-A0A7K9EMY1-F1
#
_cell.length_a   1.000
_cell.length_b   1.000
_cell.length_c   1.000
_cell.angle_alpha   90.00
_cell.angle_beta   90.00
_cell.angle_gamma   90.00
#
_symmetry.space_group_name_H-M   'P 1'
#
loop_
_entity.id
_entity.type
_entity.pdbx_description
1 polymer ?
#
loop_
_entity_poly.entity_id
_entity_poly.type
_entity_poly.pdbx_seq_one_letter_code
_entity_poly.pdbx_strand_id
1 'polypeptide(L)'
;RAPPTSVVSVLDVSNCSSSSCLPDCTCIWTDWIDVSYPDSSDKNSGDYETFENILNVIPNWECAHVENISCRASKFPDTPLDHLGQIVECSVDSGLICNNKDQPIGGIIPMPVCLNYEISVCCTPNKPECLTSTTTSTTTLSTSTMSTVSSPPETTTTPTPTPSQPPSTTTTTMPPPSTTTTTMPPPSTPTATMPPS
;
A
#
# COMPACT_ATOMS: atom_id res chain seq x y z
N ARG A 1 -35.01 -49.34 -43.65
CA ARG A 1 -33.55 -49.52 -43.49
C ARG A 1 -33.00 -48.18 -43.00
N ALA A 2 -32.65 -48.11 -41.71
CA ALA A 2 -32.22 -46.90 -41.01
C ALA A 2 -30.80 -46.44 -41.45
N PRO A 3 -30.43 -45.17 -41.28
CA PRO A 3 -29.08 -44.67 -41.59
C PRO A 3 -28.08 -45.11 -40.50
N PRO A 4 -26.77 -45.19 -40.82
CA PRO A 4 -25.74 -45.59 -39.87
C PRO A 4 -25.49 -44.49 -38.83
N THR A 5 -25.43 -44.90 -37.57
CA THR A 5 -25.03 -44.11 -36.40
C THR A 5 -23.60 -43.61 -36.58
N SER A 6 -23.40 -42.29 -36.63
CA SER A 6 -22.07 -41.68 -36.53
C SER A 6 -21.70 -41.57 -35.06
N VAL A 7 -20.76 -42.42 -34.62
CA VAL A 7 -20.08 -42.25 -33.34
C VAL A 7 -19.09 -41.10 -33.49
N VAL A 8 -19.41 -39.94 -32.93
CA VAL A 8 -18.42 -38.86 -32.75
C VAL A 8 -17.43 -39.35 -31.72
N SER A 9 -16.22 -39.68 -32.18
CA SER A 9 -15.09 -39.95 -31.31
C SER A 9 -14.75 -38.66 -30.57
N VAL A 10 -14.92 -38.66 -29.26
CA VAL A 10 -14.36 -37.66 -28.36
C VAL A 10 -12.85 -37.60 -28.62
N LEU A 11 -12.38 -36.44 -29.07
CA LEU A 11 -10.96 -36.18 -29.29
C LEU A 11 -10.24 -36.23 -27.94
N ASP A 12 -9.59 -37.38 -27.74
CA ASP A 12 -8.30 -37.60 -27.11
C ASP A 12 -7.87 -36.61 -26.01
N VAL A 13 -8.02 -37.04 -24.76
CA VAL A 13 -7.23 -36.54 -23.63
C VAL A 13 -5.80 -37.09 -23.79
N SER A 14 -5.04 -36.47 -24.69
CA SER A 14 -3.64 -36.83 -24.93
C SER A 14 -2.76 -36.26 -23.82
N ASN A 15 -2.58 -37.10 -22.79
CA ASN A 15 -1.29 -37.47 -22.20
C ASN A 15 -0.11 -36.53 -22.48
N CYS A 16 0.23 -35.66 -21.51
CA CYS A 16 1.50 -34.95 -21.57
C CYS A 16 2.61 -35.68 -20.81
N SER A 17 3.55 -36.25 -21.58
CA SER A 17 4.77 -36.87 -21.08
C SER A 17 5.98 -36.05 -21.54
N SER A 18 6.20 -34.89 -20.90
CA SER A 18 7.47 -34.16 -20.84
C SER A 18 7.26 -32.93 -19.94
N SER A 19 8.32 -32.37 -19.37
CA SER A 19 8.33 -31.24 -18.43
C SER A 19 7.72 -29.92 -18.96
N SER A 20 7.03 -29.95 -20.09
CA SER A 20 6.46 -28.82 -20.82
C SER A 20 4.92 -28.76 -20.82
N CYS A 21 4.25 -29.56 -19.98
CA CYS A 21 2.82 -29.34 -19.66
C CYS A 21 2.59 -29.11 -18.17
N LEU A 22 3.53 -28.44 -17.52
CA LEU A 22 3.18 -27.76 -16.29
C LEU A 22 2.32 -26.55 -16.71
N PRO A 23 1.12 -26.38 -16.15
CA PRO A 23 0.35 -25.16 -16.35
C PRO A 23 1.22 -23.97 -15.94
N ASP A 24 1.21 -22.93 -16.77
CA ASP A 24 1.79 -21.65 -16.37
C ASP A 24 0.89 -21.05 -15.28
N CYS A 25 1.35 -21.18 -14.05
CA CYS A 25 0.71 -20.67 -12.84
C CYS A 25 1.33 -19.36 -12.38
N THR A 26 2.12 -18.70 -13.23
CA THR A 26 2.64 -17.37 -12.94
C THR A 26 1.46 -16.41 -12.75
N CYS A 27 1.48 -15.66 -11.66
CA CYS A 27 0.46 -14.65 -11.43
C CYS A 27 0.54 -13.53 -12.49
N ILE A 28 -0.60 -12.99 -12.87
CA ILE A 28 -0.71 -11.93 -13.88
C ILE A 28 -1.11 -10.66 -13.15
N TRP A 29 -0.34 -9.59 -13.35
CA TRP A 29 -0.66 -8.28 -12.81
C TRP A 29 -1.87 -7.68 -13.53
N THR A 30 -2.81 -7.14 -12.76
CA THR A 30 -3.92 -6.36 -13.29
C THR A 30 -3.44 -4.99 -13.76
N ASP A 31 -4.27 -4.33 -14.56
CA ASP A 31 -4.21 -2.87 -14.66
C ASP A 31 -4.40 -2.23 -13.28
N TRP A 32 -4.03 -0.95 -13.16
CA TRP A 32 -4.26 -0.19 -11.95
C TRP A 32 -5.77 0.00 -11.71
N ILE A 33 -6.19 -0.29 -10.49
CA ILE A 33 -7.56 -0.24 -10.01
C ILE A 33 -7.67 0.96 -9.06
N ASP A 34 -8.58 1.85 -9.38
CA ASP A 34 -8.87 3.11 -8.69
C ASP A 34 -10.40 3.27 -8.69
N VAL A 35 -11.05 2.76 -7.64
CA VAL A 35 -12.51 2.72 -7.52
C VAL A 35 -13.05 3.55 -6.35
N SER A 36 -12.17 4.07 -5.50
CA SER A 36 -12.51 4.93 -4.38
C SER A 36 -11.73 6.25 -4.46
N TYR A 37 -12.27 7.26 -3.77
CA TYR A 37 -11.66 8.60 -3.76
C TYR A 37 -11.87 9.23 -2.38
N PRO A 38 -10.84 9.84 -1.79
CA PRO A 38 -10.97 10.49 -0.49
C PRO A 38 -11.76 11.80 -0.58
N ASP A 39 -12.78 11.94 0.27
CA ASP A 39 -13.49 13.20 0.47
C ASP A 39 -12.74 14.07 1.49
N SER A 40 -12.08 15.12 1.00
CA SER A 40 -11.36 16.08 1.84
C SER A 40 -12.20 16.83 2.87
N SER A 41 -13.54 16.80 2.73
CA SER A 41 -14.48 17.47 3.64
C SER A 41 -14.92 16.59 4.81
N ASP A 42 -14.75 15.26 4.71
CA ASP A 42 -15.17 14.30 5.71
C ASP A 42 -13.97 13.55 6.32
N LYS A 43 -13.81 13.68 7.63
CA LYS A 43 -12.75 12.99 8.39
C LYS A 43 -12.97 11.48 8.48
N ASN A 44 -14.20 11.01 8.33
CA ASN A 44 -14.52 9.58 8.30
C ASN A 44 -14.42 8.99 6.89
N SER A 45 -14.19 9.84 5.88
CA SER A 45 -13.81 9.39 4.55
C SER A 45 -12.34 8.96 4.53
N GLY A 46 -11.90 8.51 3.37
CA GLY A 46 -10.60 7.92 3.14
C GLY A 46 -10.56 7.35 1.74
N ASP A 47 -9.50 6.61 1.47
CA ASP A 47 -9.29 5.94 0.22
C ASP A 47 -9.19 4.44 0.46
N TYR A 48 -10.03 3.67 -0.22
CA TYR A 48 -10.35 2.28 0.07
C TYR A 48 -10.39 1.46 -1.23
N GLU A 49 -9.21 1.14 -1.76
CA GLU A 49 -9.04 0.13 -2.80
C GLU A 49 -9.06 -1.27 -2.19
N THR A 50 -10.12 -1.58 -1.43
CA THR A 50 -10.31 -2.89 -0.82
C THR A 50 -10.94 -3.86 -1.81
N PHE A 51 -10.68 -5.16 -1.67
CA PHE A 51 -11.30 -6.15 -2.57
C PHE A 51 -12.83 -6.14 -2.50
N GLU A 52 -13.39 -5.84 -1.32
CA GLU A 52 -14.84 -5.64 -1.18
C GLU A 52 -15.32 -4.46 -2.03
N ASN A 53 -14.65 -3.31 -1.95
CA ASN A 53 -15.05 -2.14 -2.72
C ASN A 53 -14.86 -2.34 -4.23
N ILE A 54 -13.77 -3.00 -4.63
CA ILE A 54 -13.51 -3.35 -6.03
C ILE A 54 -14.60 -4.27 -6.58
N LEU A 55 -15.01 -5.30 -5.84
CA LEU A 55 -16.08 -6.21 -6.27
C LEU A 55 -17.45 -5.52 -6.33
N ASN A 56 -17.68 -4.51 -5.47
CA ASN A 56 -18.91 -3.72 -5.50
C ASN A 56 -19.00 -2.82 -6.75
N VAL A 57 -17.88 -2.26 -7.21
CA VAL A 57 -17.83 -1.35 -8.36
C VAL A 57 -17.64 -2.09 -9.69
N ILE A 58 -16.80 -3.13 -9.69
CA ILE A 58 -16.44 -3.95 -10.84
C ILE A 58 -16.98 -5.37 -10.63
N PRO A 59 -18.28 -5.60 -10.88
CA PRO A 59 -18.84 -6.94 -10.79
C PRO A 59 -18.14 -7.84 -11.82
N ASN A 60 -17.79 -9.06 -11.39
CA ASN A 60 -17.00 -10.04 -12.15
C ASN A 60 -15.49 -9.76 -12.25
N TRP A 61 -14.91 -8.96 -11.35
CA TRP A 61 -13.47 -8.95 -11.18
C TRP A 61 -12.99 -10.34 -10.69
N GLU A 62 -12.31 -11.07 -11.57
CA GLU A 62 -11.91 -12.46 -11.34
C GLU A 62 -10.45 -12.55 -10.88
N CYS A 63 -10.25 -12.69 -9.58
CA CYS A 63 -8.96 -12.99 -8.97
C CYS A 63 -9.15 -14.10 -7.93
N ALA A 64 -8.72 -15.32 -8.26
CA ALA A 64 -8.88 -16.48 -7.38
C ALA A 64 -8.11 -16.30 -6.07
N HIS A 65 -6.90 -15.78 -6.21
CA HIS A 65 -5.90 -15.67 -5.18
C HIS A 65 -4.94 -14.53 -5.56
N VAL A 66 -4.78 -13.58 -4.64
CA VAL A 66 -3.82 -12.49 -4.78
C VAL A 66 -2.48 -12.98 -4.23
N GLU A 67 -1.50 -13.19 -5.10
CA GLU A 67 -0.15 -13.57 -4.68
C GLU A 67 0.67 -12.36 -4.22
N ASN A 68 0.41 -11.21 -4.84
CA ASN A 68 1.14 -9.98 -4.55
C ASN A 68 0.28 -8.76 -4.85
N ILE A 69 0.61 -7.64 -4.22
CA ILE A 69 -0.06 -6.36 -4.38
C ILE A 69 0.98 -5.26 -4.55
N SER A 70 0.66 -4.30 -5.42
CA SER A 70 1.39 -3.06 -5.57
C SER A 70 0.43 -1.91 -5.36
N CYS A 71 0.78 -0.98 -4.49
CA CYS A 71 -0.02 0.20 -4.20
C CYS A 71 0.80 1.46 -4.49
N ARG A 72 0.16 2.48 -5.05
CA ARG A 72 0.82 3.79 -5.27
C ARG A 72 -0.18 4.92 -5.19
N ALA A 73 0.31 6.13 -4.92
CA ALA A 73 -0.50 7.33 -5.08
C ALA A 73 -0.58 7.68 -6.58
N SER A 74 -1.79 7.87 -7.11
CA SER A 74 -2.03 8.13 -8.54
C SER A 74 -1.27 9.36 -9.05
N LYS A 75 -1.17 10.41 -8.22
CA LYS A 75 -0.41 11.65 -8.55
C LYS A 75 1.10 11.57 -8.30
N PHE A 76 1.56 10.54 -7.59
CA PHE A 76 2.97 10.36 -7.22
C PHE A 76 3.40 8.91 -7.44
N PRO A 77 3.32 8.39 -8.69
CA PRO A 77 3.51 6.97 -8.97
C PRO A 77 4.95 6.47 -8.72
N ASP A 78 5.93 7.37 -8.80
CA ASP A 78 7.35 7.07 -8.58
C ASP A 78 7.78 7.27 -7.11
N THR A 79 6.87 7.74 -6.26
CA THR A 79 7.16 7.98 -4.84
C THR A 79 6.72 6.78 -4.01
N PRO A 80 7.62 6.11 -3.28
CA PRO A 80 7.26 5.03 -2.36
C PRO A 80 6.27 5.50 -1.29
N LEU A 81 5.36 4.62 -0.87
CA LEU A 81 4.33 4.95 0.13
C LEU A 81 4.92 5.56 1.42
N ASP A 82 6.02 4.99 1.92
CA ASP A 82 6.70 5.45 3.13
C ASP A 82 7.23 6.89 3.04
N HIS A 83 7.44 7.38 1.81
CA HIS A 83 7.94 8.73 1.55
C HIS A 83 6.82 9.76 1.35
N LEU A 84 5.55 9.33 1.24
CA LEU A 84 4.40 10.23 1.11
C LEU A 84 4.07 10.93 2.43
N GLY A 85 4.49 10.36 3.56
CA GLY A 85 4.18 10.85 4.90
C GLY A 85 2.73 10.57 5.32
N GLN A 86 2.11 9.54 4.75
CA GLN A 86 0.75 9.12 5.06
C GLN A 86 0.73 7.75 5.75
N ILE A 87 -0.28 7.52 6.58
CA ILE A 87 -0.54 6.21 7.19
C ILE A 87 -1.44 5.44 6.23
N VAL A 88 -0.87 4.47 5.52
CA VAL A 88 -1.55 3.67 4.49
C VAL A 88 -1.26 2.20 4.76
N GLU A 89 -2.30 1.37 4.79
CA GLU A 89 -2.18 -0.07 4.75
C GLU A 89 -2.25 -0.53 3.30
N CYS A 90 -1.29 -1.35 2.86
CA CYS A 90 -1.29 -2.02 1.56
C CYS A 90 -0.96 -3.49 1.82
N SER A 91 -1.95 -4.37 1.66
CA SER A 91 -1.85 -5.79 2.00
C SER A 91 -2.53 -6.67 0.96
N VAL A 92 -1.97 -7.86 0.77
CA VAL A 92 -2.53 -8.91 -0.09
C VAL A 92 -3.86 -9.47 0.42
N ASP A 93 -4.17 -9.26 1.71
CA ASP A 93 -5.40 -9.78 2.34
C ASP A 93 -6.57 -8.78 2.24
N SER A 94 -6.29 -7.48 2.38
CA SER A 94 -7.30 -6.42 2.51
C SER A 94 -7.36 -5.46 1.32
N GLY A 95 -6.31 -5.40 0.49
CA GLY A 95 -6.15 -4.37 -0.54
C GLY A 95 -5.42 -3.15 0.03
N LEU A 96 -5.91 -1.94 -0.29
CA LEU A 96 -5.41 -0.69 0.30
C LEU A 96 -6.45 0.01 1.15
N ILE A 97 -6.01 0.50 2.31
CA ILE A 97 -6.82 1.27 3.25
C ILE A 97 -6.04 2.52 3.68
N CYS A 98 -6.63 3.68 3.44
CA CYS A 98 -6.20 4.96 3.98
C CYS A 98 -7.41 5.64 4.63
N ASN A 99 -7.29 6.03 5.89
CA ASN A 99 -8.35 6.77 6.60
C ASN A 99 -7.94 8.24 6.77
N ASN A 100 -8.82 9.20 6.44
CA ASN A 100 -8.52 10.63 6.61
C ASN A 100 -8.23 10.98 8.08
N LYS A 101 -9.04 10.47 9.00
CA LYS A 101 -8.91 10.70 10.45
C LYS A 101 -7.55 10.30 11.04
N ASP A 102 -6.83 9.38 10.40
CA ASP A 102 -5.57 8.85 10.90
C ASP A 102 -4.36 9.59 10.30
N GLN A 103 -4.57 10.46 9.30
CA GLN A 103 -3.47 11.13 8.61
C GLN A 103 -2.81 12.22 9.46
N PRO A 104 -1.47 12.23 9.57
CA PRO A 104 -0.76 13.29 10.24
C PRO A 104 -0.86 14.60 9.44
N ILE A 105 -0.71 15.72 10.14
CA ILE A 105 -0.48 17.01 9.48
C ILE A 105 0.98 17.06 9.05
N GLY A 106 1.22 17.30 7.76
CA GLY A 106 2.56 17.29 7.17
C GLY A 106 2.80 16.03 6.32
N GLY A 107 3.79 16.12 5.42
CA GLY A 107 3.98 15.15 4.34
C GLY A 107 4.03 15.87 2.99
N ILE A 108 3.77 15.16 1.89
CA ILE A 108 3.70 15.77 0.55
C ILE A 108 2.50 16.73 0.43
N ILE A 109 1.42 16.49 1.19
CA ILE A 109 0.30 17.40 1.32
C ILE A 109 0.14 17.89 2.78
N PRO A 110 -0.14 19.18 3.01
CA PRO A 110 -0.20 19.76 4.36
C PRO A 110 -1.52 19.50 5.10
N MET A 111 -2.43 18.71 4.52
CA MET A 111 -3.77 18.45 5.05
C MET A 111 -3.88 17.00 5.55
N PRO A 112 -4.59 16.73 6.66
CA PRO A 112 -4.81 15.38 7.19
C PRO A 112 -5.92 14.68 6.39
N VAL A 113 -5.64 14.43 5.11
CA VAL A 113 -6.56 13.78 4.15
C VAL A 113 -5.72 12.80 3.33
N CYS A 114 -6.24 11.63 3.04
CA CYS A 114 -5.61 10.66 2.14
C CYS A 114 -5.34 11.26 0.76
N LEU A 115 -4.23 10.85 0.16
CA LEU A 115 -4.04 10.97 -1.29
C LEU A 115 -4.97 9.99 -2.01
N ASN A 116 -5.15 10.19 -3.31
CA ASN A 116 -5.77 9.19 -4.17
C ASN A 116 -4.75 8.09 -4.48
N TYR A 117 -5.08 6.86 -4.14
CA TYR A 117 -4.29 5.68 -4.39
C TYR A 117 -4.95 4.82 -5.45
N GLU A 118 -4.13 3.94 -6.01
CA GLU A 118 -4.57 2.89 -6.91
C GLU A 118 -3.74 1.64 -6.62
N ILE A 119 -4.34 0.47 -6.86
CA ILE A 119 -3.66 -0.82 -6.66
C ILE A 119 -3.56 -1.62 -7.95
N SER A 120 -2.50 -2.39 -8.08
CA SER A 120 -2.38 -3.47 -9.05
C SER A 120 -2.14 -4.75 -8.26
N VAL A 121 -2.77 -5.84 -8.66
CA VAL A 121 -2.62 -7.13 -7.97
C VAL A 121 -2.12 -8.20 -8.92
N CYS A 122 -1.28 -9.10 -8.41
CA CYS A 122 -0.82 -10.26 -9.14
C CYS A 122 -1.75 -11.43 -8.83
N CYS A 123 -2.64 -11.76 -9.77
CA CYS A 123 -3.65 -12.80 -9.59
C CYS A 123 -3.18 -14.13 -10.15
N THR A 124 -3.27 -15.19 -9.35
CA THR A 124 -3.08 -16.55 -9.85
C THR A 124 -4.22 -16.90 -10.82
N PRO A 125 -3.93 -17.53 -11.98
CA PRO A 125 -4.99 -18.00 -12.87
C PRO A 125 -5.99 -18.93 -12.17
N ASN A 126 -7.28 -18.76 -12.47
CA ASN A 126 -8.40 -19.61 -12.02
C ASN A 126 -8.34 -21.04 -12.63
N LYS A 127 -7.22 -21.75 -12.43
CA LYS A 127 -7.01 -23.13 -12.89
C LYS A 127 -6.80 -24.04 -11.69
N PRO A 128 -7.50 -25.20 -11.59
CA PRO A 128 -7.41 -26.10 -10.43
C PRO A 128 -5.97 -26.51 -10.09
N GLU A 129 -5.17 -26.67 -11.13
CA GLU A 129 -3.76 -27.06 -11.13
C GLU A 129 -2.80 -25.95 -10.63
N CYS A 130 -3.27 -24.69 -10.56
CA CYS A 130 -2.51 -23.56 -10.00
C CYS A 130 -2.91 -23.23 -8.55
N LEU A 131 -4.09 -23.66 -8.11
CA LEU A 131 -4.59 -23.42 -6.77
C LEU A 131 -4.03 -24.41 -5.72
N THR A 132 -3.20 -25.38 -6.13
CA THR A 132 -2.71 -26.46 -5.27
C THR A 132 -1.34 -26.20 -4.63
N SER A 133 -0.70 -25.06 -4.90
CA SER A 133 0.68 -24.77 -4.48
C SER A 133 0.80 -24.00 -3.16
N THR A 134 0.05 -24.39 -2.13
CA THR A 134 0.35 -23.97 -0.74
C THR A 134 1.07 -25.11 -0.02
N THR A 135 2.29 -25.46 -0.47
CA THR A 135 3.19 -26.31 0.33
C THR A 135 4.41 -25.49 0.73
N THR A 136 4.48 -25.23 2.02
CA THR A 136 5.53 -24.58 2.80
C THR A 136 6.94 -24.87 2.28
N SER A 137 7.55 -23.92 1.56
CA SER A 137 9.00 -23.92 1.36
C SER A 137 9.65 -23.37 2.62
N THR A 138 10.01 -24.29 3.53
CA THR A 138 10.85 -24.00 4.68
C THR A 138 12.23 -23.61 4.15
N THR A 139 12.51 -22.31 4.02
CA THR A 139 13.87 -21.84 3.76
C THR A 139 14.73 -22.21 4.96
N THR A 140 15.61 -23.17 4.75
CA THR A 140 16.65 -23.57 5.70
C THR A 140 17.57 -22.38 5.95
N LEU A 141 17.55 -21.89 7.19
CA LEU A 141 18.45 -20.88 7.72
C LEU A 141 19.90 -21.37 7.53
N SER A 142 20.59 -20.82 6.52
CA SER A 142 22.01 -21.06 6.34
C SER A 142 22.77 -20.20 7.34
N THR A 143 23.12 -20.83 8.46
CA THR A 143 24.01 -20.31 9.51
C THR A 143 25.36 -19.98 8.89
N SER A 144 25.62 -18.69 8.61
CA SER A 144 26.97 -18.23 8.24
C SER A 144 27.75 -17.97 9.53
N THR A 145 28.72 -18.85 9.76
CA THR A 145 29.75 -18.78 10.79
C THR A 145 30.63 -17.55 10.58
N MET A 146 30.44 -16.51 11.41
CA MET A 146 31.46 -15.46 11.55
C MET A 146 32.62 -15.98 12.39
N SER A 147 33.79 -15.94 11.77
CA SER A 147 35.08 -16.33 12.31
C SER A 147 35.44 -15.60 13.60
N THR A 148 35.85 -16.39 14.57
CA THR A 148 36.44 -16.03 15.85
C THR A 148 37.78 -15.32 15.63
N VAL A 149 37.90 -14.07 16.06
CA VAL A 149 39.20 -13.43 16.33
C VAL A 149 39.50 -13.57 17.82
N SER A 150 40.60 -14.26 18.08
CA SER A 150 41.20 -14.53 19.37
C SER A 150 41.98 -13.32 19.89
N SER A 151 41.75 -12.91 21.15
CA SER A 151 42.83 -12.69 22.13
C SER A 151 42.30 -12.34 23.54
N PRO A 152 43.07 -12.63 24.61
CA PRO A 152 42.60 -12.80 26.00
C PRO A 152 43.22 -11.74 26.98
N PRO A 153 43.20 -11.93 28.32
CA PRO A 153 42.10 -12.23 29.23
C PRO A 153 41.85 -11.05 30.22
N GLU A 154 40.74 -11.14 30.96
CA GLU A 154 40.37 -10.26 32.07
C GLU A 154 41.45 -10.14 33.15
N THR A 155 41.71 -8.91 33.60
CA THR A 155 42.28 -8.63 34.92
C THR A 155 41.36 -7.72 35.71
N THR A 156 40.91 -8.28 36.84
CA THR A 156 40.12 -7.70 37.91
C THR A 156 40.89 -6.60 38.65
N THR A 157 40.34 -5.39 38.76
CA THR A 157 40.69 -4.43 39.84
C THR A 157 39.50 -3.55 40.22
N THR A 158 38.95 -3.84 41.41
CA THR A 158 38.41 -2.98 42.50
C THR A 158 37.79 -1.60 42.18
N PRO A 159 36.64 -1.26 42.82
CA PRO A 159 35.96 0.02 42.63
C PRO A 159 36.61 1.17 43.42
N THR A 160 36.60 2.37 42.85
CA THR A 160 36.87 3.63 43.58
C THR A 160 35.73 4.62 43.31
N PRO A 161 35.21 5.32 44.33
CA PRO A 161 34.03 6.18 44.23
C PRO A 161 34.34 7.61 43.74
N THR A 162 33.39 8.17 42.95
CA THR A 162 32.74 9.52 43.03
C THR A 162 33.67 10.76 43.19
N PRO A 163 33.47 11.92 42.48
CA PRO A 163 32.19 12.63 42.42
C PRO A 163 31.81 13.51 41.19
N SER A 164 30.49 13.59 40.98
CA SER A 164 29.66 14.80 40.74
C SER A 164 30.14 15.89 39.76
N GLN A 165 29.40 16.05 38.65
CA GLN A 165 29.06 17.38 38.12
C GLN A 165 27.69 17.36 37.39
N PRO A 166 26.80 18.34 37.62
CA PRO A 166 25.42 18.36 37.12
C PRO A 166 25.28 18.84 35.66
N PRO A 167 24.13 18.61 35.00
CA PRO A 167 23.89 19.01 33.62
C PRO A 167 23.69 20.53 33.50
N SER A 168 24.40 21.17 32.57
CA SER A 168 24.12 22.55 32.16
C SER A 168 22.80 22.63 31.40
N THR A 169 21.78 23.19 32.06
CA THR A 169 20.56 23.68 31.44
C THR A 169 20.87 24.91 30.60
N THR A 170 20.65 24.83 29.29
CA THR A 170 20.64 26.01 28.42
C THR A 170 19.18 26.39 28.17
N THR A 171 18.70 27.35 28.95
CA THR A 171 17.38 27.96 28.81
C THR A 171 17.49 29.05 27.77
N THR A 172 16.96 28.83 26.56
CA THR A 172 16.85 29.89 25.54
C THR A 172 15.46 30.51 25.65
N THR A 173 15.40 31.76 26.11
CA THR A 173 14.18 32.53 26.33
C THR A 173 13.97 33.57 25.22
N MET A 174 12.73 33.63 24.70
CA MET A 174 12.04 34.73 23.97
C MET A 174 12.38 34.98 22.48
N PRO A 175 11.46 35.60 21.68
CA PRO A 175 10.22 36.32 22.04
C PRO A 175 8.91 35.87 21.32
N PRO A 176 7.73 36.36 21.76
CA PRO A 176 6.42 36.06 21.15
C PRO A 176 6.24 36.68 19.75
N PRO A 177 5.30 36.16 18.92
CA PRO A 177 5.08 36.64 17.56
C PRO A 177 4.38 38.01 17.54
N SER A 178 4.85 38.88 16.64
CA SER A 178 4.20 40.17 16.35
C SER A 178 2.89 39.94 15.60
N THR A 179 1.79 40.43 16.14
CA THR A 179 0.48 40.49 15.46
C THR A 179 0.48 41.60 14.43
N THR A 180 0.41 41.23 13.15
CA THR A 180 0.19 42.17 12.04
C THR A 180 -1.31 42.26 11.77
N THR A 181 -1.93 43.38 12.12
CA THR A 181 -3.35 43.66 11.84
C THR A 181 -3.48 44.15 10.40
N THR A 182 -3.87 43.27 9.48
CA THR A 182 -4.14 43.63 8.08
C THR A 182 -5.54 44.22 7.98
N THR A 183 -5.65 45.52 7.73
CA THR A 183 -6.92 46.21 7.51
C THR A 183 -7.43 45.93 6.08
N MET A 184 -8.53 45.19 5.95
CA MET A 184 -9.21 44.99 4.67
C MET A 184 -10.02 46.23 4.26
N PRO A 185 -10.04 46.62 2.97
CA PRO A 185 -10.95 47.64 2.46
C PRO A 185 -12.39 47.11 2.37
N PRO A 186 -13.41 47.99 2.42
CA PRO A 186 -14.82 47.58 2.36
C PRO A 186 -15.21 47.04 0.97
N PRO A 187 -16.20 46.13 0.90
CA PRO A 187 -16.68 45.58 -0.37
C PRO A 187 -17.53 46.62 -1.12
N SER A 188 -17.19 46.82 -2.39
CA SER A 188 -17.97 47.61 -3.35
C SER A 188 -19.14 46.80 -3.91
N THR A 189 -20.35 47.28 -3.67
CA THR A 189 -21.62 46.72 -4.19
C THR A 189 -21.79 47.05 -5.69
N PRO A 190 -22.09 46.09 -6.57
CA PRO A 190 -22.49 46.40 -7.94
C PRO A 190 -23.98 46.77 -8.00
N THR A 191 -24.28 47.98 -8.47
CA THR A 191 -25.62 48.44 -8.83
C THR A 191 -26.16 47.67 -10.03
N ALA A 192 -27.33 47.04 -9.88
CA ALA A 192 -28.06 46.41 -10.97
C ALA A 192 -28.75 47.48 -11.83
N THR A 193 -28.42 47.51 -13.12
CA THR A 193 -29.13 48.31 -14.13
C THR A 193 -30.04 47.38 -14.92
N MET A 194 -31.35 47.57 -14.80
CA MET A 194 -32.36 46.92 -15.66
C MET A 194 -32.34 47.53 -17.08
N PRO A 195 -32.59 46.73 -18.13
CA PRO A 195 -32.79 47.24 -19.48
C PRO A 195 -34.26 47.69 -19.72
N PRO A 196 -34.49 48.67 -20.60
CA PRO A 196 -35.84 49.14 -20.95
C PRO A 196 -36.52 48.27 -22.03
N SER A 197 -37.86 48.31 -22.03
CA SER A 197 -38.78 47.75 -23.03
C SER A 197 -38.69 48.40 -24.40
#